data_AF-A0A921YLY2-F1
#
_entry.id   AF-A0A921YLY2-F1
#
_cell.length_a   1.000
_cell.length_b   1.000
_cell.length_c   1.000
_cell.angle_alpha   90.00
_cell.angle_beta   90.00
_cell.angle_gamma   90.00
#
_symmetry.space_group_name_H-M   'P 1'
#
loop_
_entity.id
_entity.type
_entity.pdbx_description
1 polymer ?
#
loop_
_entity_poly.entity_id
_entity_poly.type
_entity_poly.pdbx_seq_one_letter_code
_entity_poly.pdbx_strand_id
1 'polypeptide(L)' 'MLYLGDQFPNFTANTTDGEINFHNYLGADFTPVCTTELSRVLILLPGFSKRNTKVIGLSCDTVTSHVV' A
#
# COMPACT_ATOMS: atom_id res chain seq x y z
N MET A 1 -14.21 -1.12 -12.68
CA MET A 1 -13.08 -1.47 -13.58
C MET A 1 -12.42 -0.16 -13.99
N LEU A 2 -11.09 -0.10 -14.01
CA LEU A 2 -10.34 1.10 -14.42
C LEU A 2 -9.59 0.79 -15.71
N TYR A 3 -9.49 1.76 -16.61
CA TYR A 3 -8.74 1.65 -17.84
C TYR A 3 -7.44 2.43 -17.77
N LEU A 4 -6.52 2.14 -18.69
CA LEU A 4 -5.27 2.89 -18.79
C LEU A 4 -5.55 4.34 -19.15
N GLY A 5 -4.98 5.26 -18.37
CA GLY A 5 -5.20 6.71 -18.53
C GLY A 5 -6.27 7.28 -17.61
N ASP A 6 -7.10 6.43 -16.97
CA ASP A 6 -8.04 6.89 -15.96
C ASP A 6 -7.29 7.34 -14.70
N GLN A 7 -7.79 8.40 -14.06
CA GLN A 7 -7.34 8.75 -12.72
C GLN A 7 -7.81 7.69 -11.73
N PHE A 8 -6.88 7.12 -10.95
CA PHE A 8 -7.21 6.15 -9.93
C PHE A 8 -8.15 6.78 -8.86
N PRO A 9 -9.18 6.08 -8.36
CA PRO A 9 -10.12 6.64 -7.39
C PRO A 9 -9.42 7.17 -6.13
N ASN A 10 -9.84 8.34 -5.65
CA ASN A 10 -9.42 8.84 -4.35
C ASN A 10 -10.39 8.34 -3.27
N PHE A 11 -10.05 7.25 -2.60
CA PHE A 11 -10.87 6.65 -1.56
C PHE A 11 -10.29 6.90 -0.17
N THR A 12 -11.13 6.72 0.84
CA THR A 12 -10.73 6.63 2.25
C THR A 12 -10.81 5.17 2.69
N ALA A 13 -9.79 4.68 3.39
CA ALA A 13 -9.77 3.31 3.89
C ALA A 13 -9.00 3.20 5.22
N ASN A 14 -9.47 2.29 6.08
CA ASN A 14 -8.74 1.90 7.28
C ASN A 14 -7.62 0.92 6.92
N THR A 15 -6.41 1.22 7.39
CA THR A 15 -5.21 0.39 7.15
C THR A 15 -4.52 0.05 8.46
N THR A 16 -3.45 -0.75 8.39
CA THR A 16 -2.57 -1.03 9.55
C THR A 16 -1.91 0.23 10.11
N ASP A 17 -1.75 1.28 9.30
CA ASP A 17 -1.11 2.55 9.67
C ASP A 17 -2.14 3.65 9.97
N GLY A 18 -3.42 3.29 10.13
CA GLY A 18 -4.53 4.22 10.36
C GLY A 18 -5.39 4.47 9.13
N GLU A 19 -6.33 5.41 9.24
CA GLU A 19 -7.19 5.80 8.11
C GLU A 19 -6.38 6.65 7.11
N ILE A 20 -6.46 6.31 5.83
CA ILE A 20 -5.78 7.06 4.76
C ILE A 20 -6.79 7.63 3.78
N ASN A 21 -6.45 8.80 3.21
CA ASN A 21 -6.99 9.23 1.92
C ASN A 21 -5.96 8.87 0.84
N PHE A 22 -6.35 8.11 -0.18
CA PHE A 22 -5.40 7.44 -1.09
C PHE A 22 -4.48 8.42 -1.84
N HIS A 23 -5.00 9.54 -2.34
CA HIS A 23 -4.17 10.52 -3.06
C HIS A 23 -3.25 11.28 -2.11
N ASN A 24 -3.68 11.56 -0.89
CA ASN A 24 -2.81 12.17 0.13
C ASN A 24 -1.72 11.20 0.59
N TYR A 25 -2.03 9.89 0.66
CA TYR A 25 -1.08 8.83 1.01
C TYR A 25 0.12 8.77 0.04
N LEU A 26 -0.09 9.06 -1.25
CA LEU A 26 1.00 9.14 -2.23
C LEU A 26 2.06 10.19 -1.85
N GLY A 27 1.77 11.12 -0.93
CA GLY A 27 2.69 12.12 -0.39
C GLY A 27 3.44 11.76 0.91
N ALA A 28 3.10 10.67 1.63
CA ALA A 28 3.69 10.30 2.94
C ALA A 28 4.58 9.02 2.93
N ASP A 29 5.63 8.92 3.78
CA ASP A 29 6.60 7.81 3.81
C ASP A 29 6.18 6.65 4.74
N PHE A 30 6.19 5.37 4.30
CA PHE A 30 5.85 4.21 5.17
C PHE A 30 6.39 2.81 4.74
N THR A 31 6.51 1.90 5.72
CA THR A 31 6.72 0.41 5.67
C THR A 31 6.30 -0.21 7.03
N PRO A 32 5.91 -1.51 7.21
CA PRO A 32 5.98 -2.69 6.31
C PRO A 32 4.69 -3.59 6.27
N VAL A 33 4.71 -4.71 5.50
CA VAL A 33 3.69 -5.79 5.50
C VAL A 33 4.34 -7.18 5.26
N CYS A 34 3.84 -8.27 5.90
CA CYS A 34 4.40 -9.64 5.87
C CYS A 34 3.48 -10.73 5.25
N THR A 35 4.01 -11.53 4.31
CA THR A 35 3.64 -12.90 3.82
C THR A 35 4.43 -13.17 2.53
N THR A 36 4.66 -14.40 2.03
CA THR A 36 5.74 -14.69 1.03
C THR A 36 5.88 -13.77 -0.19
N GLU A 37 4.78 -13.37 -0.85
CA GLU A 37 4.80 -12.35 -1.91
C GLU A 37 5.17 -10.96 -1.35
N LEU A 38 4.53 -10.59 -0.24
CA LEU A 38 4.84 -9.40 0.55
C LEU A 38 6.28 -9.44 1.10
N SER A 39 6.87 -10.60 1.42
CA SER A 39 8.24 -10.80 1.89
C SER A 39 9.23 -10.55 0.76
N ARG A 40 8.91 -10.99 -0.47
CA ARG A 40 9.72 -10.64 -1.64
C ARG A 40 9.64 -9.13 -1.92
N VAL A 41 8.46 -8.55 -1.78
CA VAL A 41 8.27 -7.10 -1.88
C VAL A 41 9.08 -6.36 -0.81
N LEU A 42 9.11 -6.85 0.45
CA LEU A 42 9.94 -6.29 1.53
C LEU A 42 11.43 -6.27 1.15
N ILE A 43 11.95 -7.38 0.61
CA ILE A 43 13.34 -7.45 0.14
C ILE A 43 13.60 -6.43 -0.98
N LEU A 44 12.60 -6.18 -1.83
CA LEU A 44 12.68 -5.24 -2.95
C LEU A 44 12.32 -3.80 -2.59
N LEU A 45 11.84 -3.52 -1.36
CA LEU A 45 11.45 -2.17 -0.93
C LEU A 45 12.54 -1.12 -1.22
N PRO A 46 13.83 -1.35 -0.93
CA PRO A 46 14.88 -0.38 -1.27
C PRO A 46 14.93 -0.07 -2.77
N GLY A 47 14.60 -1.05 -3.62
CA GLY A 47 14.49 -0.86 -5.07
C GLY A 47 13.28 -0.05 -5.50
N PHE A 48 12.15 -0.18 -4.81
CA PHE A 48 10.96 0.64 -5.05
C PHE A 48 11.18 2.08 -4.56
N SER A 49 11.74 2.26 -3.37
CA SER A 49 12.06 3.58 -2.82
C SER A 49 13.05 4.35 -3.70
N LYS A 50 14.09 3.69 -4.23
CA LYS A 50 15.03 4.28 -5.21
C LYS A 50 14.36 4.78 -6.50
N ARG A 51 13.18 4.25 -6.83
CA ARG A 51 12.38 4.64 -8.00
C ARG A 51 11.21 5.56 -7.63
N ASN A 52 11.22 6.14 -6.44
CA ASN A 52 10.14 6.99 -5.92
C ASN A 52 8.77 6.28 -5.99
N THR A 53 8.76 4.97 -5.71
CA THR A 53 7.56 4.13 -5.76
C THR A 53 7.18 3.69 -4.36
N LYS A 54 5.93 3.94 -3.97
CA LYS A 54 5.33 3.47 -2.72
C LYS A 54 4.60 2.16 -2.96
N VAL A 55 4.59 1.30 -1.96
CA VAL A 55 3.96 -0.02 -2.03
C VAL A 55 2.86 -0.12 -0.99
N ILE A 56 1.69 -0.60 -1.41
CA ILE A 56 0.53 -0.82 -0.55
C ILE A 56 -0.06 -2.20 -0.86
N GLY A 57 -0.37 -2.97 0.18
CA GLY A 57 -1.08 -4.25 0.07
C GLY A 57 -2.60 -4.06 0.22
N LEU A 58 -3.38 -4.94 -0.39
CA LEU A 58 -4.84 -4.93 -0.28
C LEU A 58 -5.37 -6.35 -0.22
N SER A 59 -6.20 -6.63 0.79
CA SER A 59 -7.07 -7.81 0.85
C SER A 59 -8.47 -7.38 1.35
N CYS A 60 -9.42 -8.32 1.40
CA CYS A 60 -10.76 -8.07 1.95
C CYS A 60 -10.85 -8.42 3.45
N ASP A 61 -9.72 -8.73 4.09
CA ASP A 61 -9.70 -9.07 5.52
C ASP A 61 -9.83 -7.81 6.37
N THR A 62 -10.20 -8.00 7.64
CA THR A 62 -10.22 -6.91 8.61
C THR A 62 -8.81 -6.42 8.91
N VAL A 63 -8.65 -5.13 9.24
CA VAL A 63 -7.36 -4.54 9.65
C VAL A 63 -6.68 -5.35 10.75
N THR A 64 -7.44 -5.86 11.72
CA THR A 64 -6.92 -6.70 12.81
C THR A 64 -6.21 -7.97 12.34
N SER A 65 -6.60 -8.52 11.19
CA SER A 65 -5.94 -9.70 10.59
C SER A 65 -4.56 -9.38 10.01
N HIS A 66 -4.22 -8.10 9.83
CA HIS A 66 -2.95 -7.64 9.25
C HIS A 66 -1.96 -7.11 10.29
N VAL A 67 -2.36 -7.00 11.55
CA VAL A 67 -1.52 -6.53 12.68
C VAL A 67 -0.88 -7.71 13.42
N VAL A 68 -1.09 -8.94 12.95
CA VAL A 68 -0.58 -10.19 13.56
C VAL A 68 0.84 -10.48 13.09
#